data_AF-A0A7Y5Q767-F1
#
_entry.id   AF-A0A7Y5Q767-F1
#
_cell.length_a   1.000
_cell.length_b   1.000
_cell.length_c   1.000
_cell.angle_alpha   90.00
_cell.angle_beta   90.00
_cell.angle_gamma   90.00
#
_symmetry.space_group_name_H-M   'P 1'
#
loop_
_entity.id
_entity.type
_entity.pdbx_description
1 polymer ?
#
loop_
_entity_poly.entity_id
_entity_poly.type
_entity_poly.pdbx_seq_one_letter_code
_entity_poly.pdbx_strand_id
1 'polypeptide(L)'
;MFRFQYGPFDPSILEALARFDGLLQLFNYLLLKTDGDVEQAMEWLRLLLQRGVLQQLGLAESEADLERFFAQLREQNYVREDPGGSGGLVLAPRGEQSIRRDALKLIFDGLKKGGVGDHPIVYEGASQEPLPELRPFEWGDELRQID
;
A
#
# COMPACT_ATOMS: atom_id res chain seq x y z
N MET A 1 7.13 -4.17 -34.19
CA MET A 1 7.29 -2.70 -34.31
C MET A 1 6.00 -2.07 -33.83
N PHE A 2 5.98 -1.45 -32.64
CA PHE A 2 4.77 -0.79 -32.13
C PHE A 2 4.54 0.51 -32.89
N ARG A 3 3.35 0.67 -33.50
CA ARG A 3 2.96 1.88 -34.23
C ARG A 3 2.07 2.71 -33.30
N PHE A 4 2.61 3.80 -32.77
CA PHE A 4 1.84 4.74 -31.96
C PHE A 4 0.89 5.54 -32.87
N GLN A 5 -0.39 5.54 -32.53
CA GLN A 5 -1.39 6.41 -33.16
C GLN A 5 -1.64 7.55 -32.18
N TYR A 6 -1.44 8.78 -32.63
CA TYR A 6 -1.74 9.97 -31.85
C TYR A 6 -3.12 10.48 -32.22
N GLY A 7 -3.97 10.67 -31.21
CA GLY A 7 -5.32 11.22 -31.34
C GLY A 7 -5.57 12.26 -30.26
N PRO A 8 -6.69 13.01 -30.34
CA PRO A 8 -7.10 13.90 -29.25
C PRO A 8 -7.27 13.10 -27.96
N PHE A 9 -6.91 13.73 -26.84
CA PHE A 9 -7.04 13.12 -25.52
C PHE A 9 -8.51 12.92 -25.16
N ASP A 10 -8.87 11.70 -24.75
CA ASP A 10 -10.20 11.38 -24.26
C ASP A 10 -10.25 11.54 -22.73
N PRO A 11 -10.96 12.56 -22.20
CA PRO A 11 -11.04 12.80 -20.76
C PRO A 11 -11.75 11.68 -19.99
N SER A 12 -12.56 10.84 -20.65
CA SER A 12 -13.24 9.71 -19.99
C SER A 12 -12.25 8.69 -19.41
N ILE A 13 -11.02 8.64 -19.93
CA ILE A 13 -9.96 7.80 -19.38
C ILE A 13 -9.58 8.25 -17.96
N LEU A 14 -9.53 9.57 -17.69
CA LEU A 14 -9.22 10.08 -16.35
C LEU A 14 -10.32 9.73 -15.35
N GLU A 15 -11.58 9.83 -15.78
CA GLU A 15 -12.73 9.46 -14.95
C GLU A 15 -12.70 7.97 -14.62
N ALA A 16 -12.41 7.13 -15.62
CA ALA A 16 -12.28 5.68 -15.41
C ALA A 16 -11.13 5.33 -14.45
N LEU A 17 -9.97 5.99 -14.60
CA LEU A 17 -8.83 5.82 -13.69
C LEU A 17 -9.18 6.25 -12.26
N ALA A 18 -9.82 7.41 -12.10
CA ALA A 18 -10.23 7.91 -10.80
C ALA A 18 -11.26 6.99 -10.11
N ARG A 19 -12.23 6.46 -10.87
CA ARG A 19 -13.20 5.47 -10.37
C ARG A 19 -12.52 4.18 -9.93
N PHE A 20 -11.61 3.65 -10.75
CA PHE A 20 -10.85 2.45 -10.40
C PHE A 20 -10.02 2.65 -9.13
N ASP A 21 -9.26 3.75 -9.05
CA ASP A 21 -8.46 4.07 -7.87
C ASP A 21 -9.32 4.23 -6.61
N GLY A 22 -10.48 4.86 -6.73
CA GLY A 22 -11.43 5.00 -5.63
C GLY A 22 -12.00 3.66 -5.16
N LEU A 23 -12.42 2.79 -6.10
CA LEU A 23 -12.88 1.43 -5.78
C LEU A 23 -11.76 0.58 -5.18
N LEU A 24 -10.53 0.70 -5.67
CA LEU A 24 -9.37 -0.02 -5.15
C LEU A 24 -9.05 0.39 -3.71
N GLN A 25 -9.07 1.69 -3.41
CA GLN A 25 -8.87 2.19 -2.05
C GLN A 25 -9.95 1.67 -1.10
N LEU A 26 -11.22 1.72 -1.52
CA LEU A 26 -12.33 1.19 -0.73
C LEU A 26 -12.20 -0.33 -0.54
N PHE A 27 -11.86 -1.08 -1.59
CA PHE A 27 -11.64 -2.51 -1.54
C PHE A 27 -10.51 -2.88 -0.56
N ASN A 28 -9.37 -2.19 -0.63
CA ASN A 28 -8.25 -2.38 0.30
C ASN A 28 -8.65 -2.07 1.76
N TYR A 29 -9.45 -1.03 1.97
CA TYR A 29 -10.00 -0.73 3.29
C TYR A 29 -10.90 -1.87 3.79
N LEU A 30 -11.77 -2.41 2.94
CA LEU A 30 -12.65 -3.53 3.30
C LEU A 30 -11.85 -4.80 3.59
N LEU A 31 -10.81 -5.09 2.81
CA LEU A 31 -9.88 -6.20 3.08
C LEU A 31 -9.23 -6.09 4.46
N LEU A 32 -8.86 -4.89 4.91
CA LEU A 32 -8.37 -4.68 6.27
C LEU A 32 -9.43 -4.93 7.35
N LYS A 33 -10.72 -4.79 7.01
CA LYS A 33 -11.84 -5.06 7.92
C LYS A 33 -12.32 -6.51 7.88
N THR A 34 -11.95 -7.26 6.85
CA THR A 34 -12.29 -8.67 6.66
C THR A 34 -11.07 -9.59 6.82
N ASP A 35 -10.02 -9.13 7.51
CA ASP A 35 -8.78 -9.89 7.75
C ASP A 35 -8.15 -10.48 6.48
N GLY A 36 -8.28 -9.78 5.35
CA GLY A 36 -7.76 -10.17 4.05
C GLY A 36 -8.65 -11.13 3.26
N ASP A 37 -9.87 -11.42 3.72
CA ASP A 37 -10.84 -12.22 2.97
C ASP A 37 -11.37 -11.43 1.76
N VAL A 38 -10.97 -11.88 0.57
CA VAL A 38 -11.29 -11.28 -0.72
C VAL A 38 -12.76 -11.42 -1.06
N GLU A 39 -13.32 -12.61 -0.88
CA GLU A 39 -14.72 -12.88 -1.22
C GLU A 39 -15.63 -12.04 -0.32
N GLN A 40 -15.34 -12.01 0.98
CA GLN A 40 -16.11 -11.20 1.92
C GLN A 40 -16.02 -9.71 1.59
N ALA A 41 -14.85 -9.20 1.20
CA ALA A 41 -14.68 -7.81 0.77
C ALA A 41 -15.47 -7.49 -0.51
N MET A 42 -15.54 -8.41 -1.47
CA MET A 42 -16.37 -8.26 -2.68
C MET A 42 -17.86 -8.22 -2.34
N GLU A 43 -18.32 -9.07 -1.42
CA GLU A 43 -19.70 -9.04 -0.92
C GLU A 43 -20.04 -7.70 -0.26
N TRP A 44 -19.14 -7.13 0.54
CA TRP A 44 -19.32 -5.80 1.12
C TRP A 44 -19.45 -4.72 0.05
N LEU A 45 -18.65 -4.76 -1.02
CA LEU A 45 -18.80 -3.83 -2.14
C LEU A 45 -20.17 -3.95 -2.82
N ARG A 46 -20.65 -5.18 -3.05
CA ARG A 46 -22.00 -5.41 -3.59
C ARG A 46 -23.08 -4.85 -2.67
N LEU A 47 -22.94 -5.03 -1.35
CA LEU A 47 -23.87 -4.46 -0.39
C LEU A 47 -23.85 -2.91 -0.40
N LEU A 48 -22.67 -2.30 -0.49
CA LEU A 48 -22.53 -0.84 -0.60
C LEU A 48 -23.18 -0.30 -1.87
N LEU A 49 -23.05 -1.01 -2.99
CA LEU A 49 -23.76 -0.69 -4.24
C LEU A 49 -25.28 -0.79 -4.07
N GLN A 50 -25.77 -1.88 -3.48
CA GLN A 50 -27.21 -2.07 -3.23
C GLN A 50 -27.79 -0.98 -2.31
N ARG A 51 -26.98 -0.47 -1.37
CA ARG A 51 -27.37 0.63 -0.48
C ARG A 51 -27.28 2.03 -1.10
N GLY A 52 -26.85 2.15 -2.36
CA GLY A 52 -26.71 3.45 -3.03
C GLY A 52 -25.42 4.20 -2.70
N VAL A 53 -24.51 3.61 -1.90
CA VAL A 53 -23.32 4.32 -1.39
C VAL A 53 -22.31 4.51 -2.52
N LEU A 54 -22.10 3.50 -3.38
CA LEU A 54 -21.13 3.62 -4.46
C LEU A 54 -21.57 4.64 -5.52
N GLN A 55 -22.88 4.77 -5.75
CA GLN A 55 -23.48 5.75 -6.65
C GLN A 55 -23.32 7.16 -6.09
N GLN A 56 -23.59 7.34 -4.79
CA GLN A 56 -23.38 8.63 -4.11
C GLN A 56 -21.92 9.10 -4.17
N LEU A 57 -20.97 8.17 -4.15
CA LEU A 57 -19.54 8.44 -4.29
C LEU A 57 -19.08 8.54 -5.76
N GLY A 58 -19.96 8.28 -6.74
CA GLY A 58 -19.62 8.26 -8.16
C GLY A 58 -18.64 7.16 -8.56
N LEU A 59 -18.53 6.10 -7.76
CA LEU A 59 -17.58 4.99 -7.93
C LEU A 59 -18.13 3.88 -8.84
N ALA A 60 -19.40 3.54 -8.69
CA ALA A 60 -20.08 2.53 -9.51
C ALA A 60 -21.59 2.82 -9.56
N GLU A 61 -22.18 2.75 -10.75
CA GLU A 61 -23.61 3.00 -10.97
C GLU A 61 -24.43 1.70 -10.98
N SER A 62 -23.79 0.62 -11.42
CA SER A 62 -24.43 -0.67 -11.66
C SER A 62 -23.58 -1.85 -11.20
N GLU A 63 -24.22 -3.03 -11.11
CA GLU A 63 -23.52 -4.28 -10.82
C GLU A 63 -22.52 -4.62 -11.93
N ALA A 64 -22.82 -4.26 -13.18
CA ALA A 64 -21.90 -4.44 -14.30
C ALA A 64 -20.61 -3.62 -14.15
N ASP A 65 -20.67 -2.42 -13.57
CA ASP A 65 -19.47 -1.62 -13.29
C ASP A 65 -18.60 -2.30 -12.23
N LEU A 66 -19.23 -2.90 -11.22
CA LEU A 66 -18.54 -3.59 -10.15
C LEU A 66 -17.90 -4.91 -10.63
N GLU A 67 -18.60 -5.67 -11.48
CA GLU A 67 -18.04 -6.88 -12.09
C GLU A 67 -16.86 -6.55 -13.03
N ARG A 68 -16.91 -5.41 -13.73
CA ARG A 68 -15.76 -4.90 -14.50
C ARG A 68 -14.58 -4.58 -13.58
N PHE A 69 -14.82 -3.95 -12.43
CA PHE A 69 -13.78 -3.71 -11.44
C PHE A 69 -13.15 -5.01 -10.94
N PHE A 70 -13.96 -6.04 -10.61
CA PHE A 70 -13.44 -7.35 -10.19
C PHE A 70 -12.63 -8.06 -11.29
N ALA A 71 -13.05 -7.95 -12.55
CA ALA A 71 -12.25 -8.43 -13.67
C ALA A 71 -10.91 -7.70 -13.77
N GLN A 72 -10.90 -6.38 -13.63
CA GLN A 72 -9.68 -5.57 -13.63
C GLN A 72 -8.73 -5.92 -12.47
N LEU A 73 -9.25 -6.28 -11.29
CA LEU A 73 -8.42 -6.76 -10.18
C LEU A 73 -7.68 -8.05 -10.56
N ARG A 74 -8.33 -8.98 -11.28
CA ARG A 74 -7.69 -10.21 -11.77
C ARG A 74 -6.67 -9.90 -12.86
N GLU A 75 -7.05 -9.11 -13.86
CA GLU A 75 -6.18 -8.73 -14.98
C GLU A 75 -4.90 -8.03 -14.51
N GLN A 76 -5.03 -7.16 -13.50
CA GLN A 76 -3.89 -6.42 -12.95
C GLN A 76 -3.13 -7.19 -11.87
N ASN A 77 -3.48 -8.45 -11.59
CA ASN A 77 -2.88 -9.32 -10.57
C ASN A 77 -2.99 -8.79 -9.13
N TYR A 78 -4.07 -8.10 -8.77
CA TYR A 78 -4.38 -7.80 -7.36
C TYR A 78 -4.96 -9.02 -6.64
N VAL A 79 -5.78 -9.82 -7.34
CA VAL A 79 -6.35 -11.07 -6.85
C VAL A 79 -6.09 -12.19 -7.86
N ARG A 80 -6.10 -13.44 -7.40
CA ARG A 80 -5.91 -14.65 -8.21
C ARG A 80 -6.74 -15.79 -7.65
N GLU A 81 -6.90 -16.86 -8.44
CA GLU A 81 -7.48 -18.10 -7.93
C GLU A 81 -6.58 -18.74 -6.86
N ASP A 82 -7.20 -19.39 -5.88
CA ASP A 82 -6.50 -20.14 -4.85
C ASP A 82 -5.75 -21.34 -5.47
N PRO A 83 -4.41 -21.39 -5.39
CA PRO A 83 -3.63 -22.52 -5.88
C PRO A 83 -3.94 -23.83 -5.13
N GLY A 84 -4.59 -23.77 -3.97
CA GLY A 84 -5.01 -24.94 -3.18
C GLY A 84 -6.19 -25.72 -3.76
N GLY A 85 -6.81 -25.25 -4.86
CA GLY A 85 -7.90 -25.97 -5.54
C GLY A 85 -9.28 -25.85 -4.87
N SER A 86 -9.43 -24.95 -3.90
CA SER A 86 -10.70 -24.67 -3.22
C SER A 86 -11.72 -23.89 -4.08
N GLY A 87 -11.28 -23.34 -5.22
CA GLY A 87 -12.12 -22.58 -6.14
C GLY A 87 -12.42 -21.13 -5.72
N GLY A 88 -11.76 -20.63 -4.66
CA GLY A 88 -11.92 -19.25 -4.18
C GLY A 88 -10.89 -18.27 -4.75
N LEU A 89 -11.12 -16.97 -4.54
CA LEU A 89 -10.15 -15.91 -4.82
C LEU A 89 -9.29 -15.59 -3.59
N VAL A 90 -8.00 -15.39 -3.83
CA VAL A 90 -7.02 -14.95 -2.83
C VAL A 90 -6.25 -13.73 -3.33
N LEU A 91 -5.61 -13.02 -2.41
CA LEU A 91 -4.70 -11.94 -2.79
C LEU A 91 -3.51 -12.46 -3.58
N ALA A 92 -3.16 -11.74 -4.63
CA ALA A 92 -1.91 -11.91 -5.33
C ALA A 92 -0.83 -11.00 -4.72
N PRO A 93 0.47 -11.22 -5.00
CA PRO A 93 1.55 -10.44 -4.38
C PRO A 93 1.39 -8.92 -4.52
N ARG A 94 0.86 -8.44 -5.66
CA ARG A 94 0.58 -7.02 -5.87
C ARG A 94 -0.56 -6.52 -4.97
N GLY A 95 -1.59 -7.33 -4.76
CA GLY A 95 -2.68 -7.07 -3.82
C GLY A 95 -2.19 -6.91 -2.39
N GLU A 96 -1.38 -7.86 -1.91
CA GLU A 96 -0.78 -7.78 -0.59
C GLU A 96 0.07 -6.51 -0.41
N GLN A 97 0.89 -6.17 -1.40
CA GLN A 97 1.69 -4.94 -1.37
C GLN A 97 0.81 -3.69 -1.31
N SER A 98 -0.26 -3.67 -2.10
CA SER A 98 -1.24 -2.57 -2.16
C SER A 98 -1.87 -2.33 -0.78
N ILE A 99 -2.39 -3.38 -0.15
CA ILE A 99 -3.02 -3.31 1.17
C ILE A 99 -2.02 -2.86 2.23
N ARG A 100 -0.79 -3.38 2.22
CA ARG A 100 0.25 -2.96 3.18
C ARG A 100 0.54 -1.47 3.04
N ARG A 101 0.68 -0.96 1.81
CA ARG A 101 0.91 0.47 1.57
C ARG A 101 -0.25 1.31 2.09
N ASP A 102 -1.48 0.89 1.83
CA ASP A 102 -2.67 1.64 2.24
C ASP A 102 -2.88 1.57 3.76
N ALA A 103 -2.59 0.42 4.39
CA ALA A 103 -2.59 0.28 5.85
C ALA A 103 -1.55 1.20 6.50
N LEU A 104 -0.33 1.25 5.96
CA LEU A 104 0.71 2.18 6.42
C LEU A 104 0.25 3.63 6.26
N LYS A 105 -0.34 3.96 5.11
CA LYS A 105 -0.93 5.29 4.91
C LYS A 105 -1.94 5.61 6.01
N LEU A 106 -2.90 4.73 6.29
CA LEU A 106 -3.89 4.95 7.36
C LEU A 106 -3.26 5.14 8.75
N ILE A 107 -2.22 4.38 9.08
CA ILE A 107 -1.51 4.49 10.37
C ILE A 107 -0.76 5.83 10.47
N PHE A 108 -0.12 6.25 9.38
CA PHE A 108 0.80 7.38 9.38
C PHE A 108 0.19 8.70 8.86
N ASP A 109 -1.01 8.69 8.29
CA ASP A 109 -1.68 9.89 7.75
C ASP A 109 -1.88 10.97 8.83
N GLY A 110 -2.14 10.53 10.07
CA GLY A 110 -2.28 11.41 11.23
C GLY A 110 -0.99 11.67 12.00
N LEU A 111 0.12 10.99 11.66
CA LEU A 111 1.36 11.10 12.42
C LEU A 111 2.11 12.36 12.00
N LYS A 112 2.02 13.41 12.83
CA LYS A 112 2.84 14.61 12.68
C LYS A 112 4.22 14.37 13.26
N LYS A 113 5.23 15.06 12.73
CA LYS A 113 6.57 15.11 13.32
C LYS A 113 6.45 15.49 14.80
N GLY A 114 6.74 14.55 15.70
CA GLY A 114 6.92 14.83 17.11
C GLY A 114 8.13 15.75 17.32
N GLY A 115 8.19 16.44 18.46
CA GLY A 115 9.41 17.18 18.85
C GLY A 115 10.64 16.28 18.86
N VAL A 116 11.84 16.87 18.95
CA VAL A 116 13.07 16.09 19.16
C VAL A 116 12.90 15.29 20.45
N GLY A 117 12.68 13.98 20.31
CA GLY A 117 12.66 13.07 21.43
C GLY A 117 14.06 12.99 22.01
N ASP A 118 14.18 13.19 23.31
CA ASP A 118 15.44 13.02 24.04
C ASP A 118 15.67 11.52 24.21
N HIS A 119 16.17 10.87 23.16
CA HIS A 119 16.59 9.47 23.18
C HIS A 119 18.12 9.43 23.28
N PRO A 120 18.70 9.62 24.48
CA PRO A 120 20.12 9.40 24.68
C PRO A 120 20.40 7.92 24.42
N ILE A 121 21.17 7.65 23.37
CA ILE A 121 21.70 6.31 23.11
C ILE A 121 22.92 6.17 24.03
N VAL A 122 22.76 5.41 25.11
CA VAL A 122 23.82 5.21 26.13
C VAL A 122 24.87 4.19 25.66
N TYR A 123 24.66 3.56 24.50
CA TYR A 123 25.51 2.48 24.00
C TYR A 123 26.26 2.90 22.74
N GLU A 124 27.58 2.74 22.78
CA GLU A 124 28.46 2.86 21.63
C GLU A 124 28.14 1.76 20.62
N GLY A 125 28.01 2.12 19.34
CA GLY A 125 27.90 1.13 18.27
C GLY A 125 29.19 0.31 18.20
N ALA A 126 29.09 -0.98 17.86
CA ALA A 126 30.25 -1.86 17.68
C ALA A 126 31.10 -1.54 16.43
N SER A 127 31.11 -0.28 15.99
CA SER A 127 31.89 0.20 14.86
C SER A 127 33.27 0.65 15.32
N GLN A 128 34.28 0.43 14.49
CA GLN A 128 35.65 0.93 14.71
C GLN A 128 35.82 2.38 14.25
N GLU A 129 34.73 3.15 14.18
CA GLU A 129 34.80 4.56 13.82
C GLU A 129 35.34 5.37 15.01
N PRO A 130 36.26 6.33 14.76
CA PRO A 130 36.78 7.18 15.82
C PRO A 130 35.64 8.00 16.41
N LEU A 131 35.42 7.85 17.72
CA LEU A 131 34.47 8.64 18.48
C LEU A 131 34.94 10.10 18.53
N PRO A 132 34.01 11.08 18.55
CA PRO A 132 34.34 12.49 18.70
C PRO A 132 34.83 12.85 20.12
N GLU A 133 34.75 11.92 21.07
CA GLU A 133 35.24 12.11 22.43
C GLU A 133 36.75 11.85 22.50
N LEU A 134 37.53 12.92 22.67
CA LEU A 134 38.98 12.85 22.85
C LEU A 134 39.28 12.43 24.30
N ARG A 135 39.70 11.18 24.50
CA ARG A 135 40.27 10.73 25.79
C ARG A 135 41.79 10.94 25.81
N PRO A 136 42.41 11.15 26.99
CA PRO A 136 43.87 11.22 27.10
C PRO A 136 44.54 9.93 26.61
N PHE A 137 45.69 10.07 25.94
CA PHE A 137 46.51 8.96 25.47
C PHE A 137 46.95 8.03 26.62
N GLU A 138 46.77 6.72 26.43
CA GLU A 138 47.32 5.69 27.29
C GLU A 138 48.30 4.78 26.54
N TRP A 139 49.29 4.28 27.27
CA TRP A 139 50.34 3.46 26.68
C TRP A 139 49.76 2.11 26.23
N GLY A 140 49.78 1.86 24.91
CA GLY A 140 49.16 0.67 24.29
C GLY A 140 48.02 1.00 23.33
N ASP A 141 47.61 2.27 23.26
CA ASP A 141 46.59 2.72 22.30
C ASP A 141 47.03 2.50 20.84
N GLU A 142 46.06 2.15 19.99
CA GLU A 142 46.29 2.04 18.55
C GLU A 142 46.56 3.41 17.94
N LEU A 143 47.47 3.50 16.96
CA LEU A 143 47.82 4.75 16.26
C LEU A 143 46.63 5.52 15.68
N ARG A 144 45.48 4.87 15.44
CA ARG A 144 44.27 5.51 14.91
C ARG A 144 43.43 6.20 15.99
N GLN A 145 43.73 5.96 17.26
CA GLN A 145 43.05 6.55 18.42
C GLN A 145 43.85 7.75 18.99
N ILE A 146 44.95 8.13 18.33
CA ILE A 146 45.83 9.24 18.71
C ILE A 146 45.72 10.29 17.60
N ASP A 147 45.43 11.54 17.97
CA ASP A 147 45.52 12.72 17.08
C ASP A 147 46.83 13.47 17.34
#